data_AF-A0A6M8W638-F1
#
_entry.id   AF-A0A6M8W638-F1
#
_cell.length_a   1.000
_cell.length_b   1.000
_cell.length_c   1.000
_cell.angle_alpha   90.00
_cell.angle_beta   90.00
_cell.angle_gamma   90.00
#
_symmetry.space_group_name_H-M   'P 1'
#
loop_
_entity.id
_entity.type
_entity.pdbx_description
1 polymer ?
#
loop_
_entity_poly.entity_id
_entity_poly.type
_entity_poly.pdbx_seq_one_letter_code
_entity_poly.pdbx_strand_id
1 'polypeptide(L)'
;MLDHFDMALHQDPEKVNAEQILAGVKLIRDEFNRAMGAFGVQAINPAVNAEFDPNQHEALSTLAVEGVEPTHVSSVYQIGYRVGDRVVRAAKVTVAPEADAESGEA
;
A
#
# COMPACT_ATOMS: atom_id res chain seq x y z
N MET A 1 -17.16 13.07 -1.28
CA MET A 1 -16.14 12.62 -0.30
C MET A 1 -16.05 13.42 0.98
N LEU A 2 -15.76 14.73 0.96
CA LEU A 2 -15.73 15.51 2.20
C LEU A 2 -17.07 15.42 2.94
N ASP A 3 -18.18 15.48 2.21
CA ASP A 3 -19.53 15.31 2.78
C ASP A 3 -19.73 13.97 3.52
N HIS A 4 -19.09 12.88 3.06
CA HIS A 4 -19.16 11.58 3.72
C HIS A 4 -18.36 11.57 5.04
N PHE A 5 -17.22 12.26 5.08
CA PHE A 5 -16.48 12.48 6.33
C PHE A 5 -17.29 13.34 7.30
N ASP A 6 -17.87 14.44 6.81
CA ASP A 6 -18.68 15.34 7.64
C ASP A 6 -19.87 14.59 8.23
N MET A 7 -20.58 13.79 7.44
CA MET A 7 -21.65 12.92 7.92
C MET A 7 -21.17 11.94 9.02
N ALA A 8 -19.99 11.34 8.87
CA ALA A 8 -19.42 10.44 9.87
C ALA A 8 -19.07 11.17 11.17
N LEU A 9 -18.53 12.39 11.09
CA LEU A 9 -18.15 13.22 12.24
C LEU A 9 -19.35 13.75 13.04
N HIS A 10 -20.54 13.82 12.44
CA HIS A 10 -21.78 14.20 13.12
C HIS A 10 -22.45 13.04 13.87
N GLN A 11 -21.92 11.81 13.78
CA GLN A 11 -22.50 10.70 14.51
C GLN A 11 -22.15 10.76 16.01
N ASP A 12 -23.09 10.37 16.85
CA ASP A 12 -22.91 10.27 18.29
C ASP A 12 -21.99 9.08 18.63
N PRO A 13 -20.77 9.30 19.18
CA PRO A 13 -19.82 8.22 19.43
C PRO A 13 -20.34 7.13 20.38
N GLU A 14 -21.32 7.44 21.23
CA GLU A 14 -21.93 6.46 22.14
C GLU A 14 -22.95 5.54 21.45
N LYS A 15 -23.44 5.94 20.27
CA LYS A 15 -24.45 5.19 19.50
C LYS A 15 -23.89 4.41 18.32
N VAL A 16 -22.61 4.62 17.99
CA VAL A 16 -21.95 3.99 16.84
C VAL A 16 -20.96 2.95 17.32
N ASN A 17 -21.00 1.77 16.70
CA ASN A 17 -20.03 0.72 16.98
C ASN A 17 -18.85 0.72 15.98
N ALA A 18 -17.79 -0.02 16.33
CA ALA A 18 -16.59 -0.10 15.51
C ALA A 18 -16.84 -0.65 14.09
N GLU A 19 -17.80 -1.55 13.92
CA GLU A 19 -18.14 -2.13 12.61
C GLU A 19 -18.75 -1.09 11.67
N GLN A 20 -19.65 -0.24 12.19
CA GLN A 20 -20.27 0.85 11.44
C GLN A 20 -19.24 1.90 11.02
N ILE A 21 -18.32 2.27 11.94
CA ILE A 21 -17.21 3.18 11.62
C ILE A 21 -16.35 2.57 10.51
N LEU A 22 -15.96 1.31 10.64
CA LEU A 22 -15.12 0.62 9.65
C LEU A 22 -15.82 0.56 8.28
N ALA A 23 -17.13 0.32 8.24
CA ALA A 23 -17.91 0.33 7.01
C ALA A 23 -17.93 1.72 6.35
N GLY A 24 -18.15 2.78 7.11
CA GLY A 24 -18.10 4.16 6.62
C GLY A 24 -16.73 4.53 6.06
N VAL A 25 -15.66 4.21 6.78
CA VAL A 25 -14.28 4.45 6.34
C VAL A 25 -13.96 3.69 5.04
N LYS A 26 -14.41 2.44 4.91
CA LYS A 26 -14.26 1.66 3.66
C LYS A 26 -14.97 2.34 2.49
N LEU A 27 -16.20 2.82 2.69
CA LEU A 27 -16.97 3.51 1.65
C LEU A 27 -16.27 4.78 1.17
N ILE A 28 -15.77 5.59 2.11
CA ILE A 28 -15.04 6.81 1.80
C ILE A 28 -13.75 6.50 1.04
N ARG A 29 -12.97 5.50 1.49
CA ARG A 29 -11.76 5.04 0.78
C ARG A 29 -12.07 4.61 -0.65
N ASP A 30 -13.15 3.85 -0.86
CA ASP A 30 -13.49 3.34 -2.18
C ASP A 30 -13.93 4.46 -3.12
N GLU A 31 -14.67 5.45 -2.63
CA GLU A 31 -14.98 6.67 -3.38
C GLU A 31 -13.71 7.47 -3.69
N PHE A 32 -12.75 7.52 -2.77
CA PHE A 32 -11.47 8.20 -2.97
C PHE A 32 -10.66 7.57 -4.08
N ASN A 33 -10.56 6.24 -4.05
CA ASN A 33 -9.88 5.49 -5.10
C ASN A 33 -10.57 5.66 -6.46
N ARG A 34 -11.91 5.68 -6.51
CA ARG A 34 -12.65 5.94 -7.76
C ARG A 34 -12.37 7.33 -8.31
N ALA A 35 -12.41 8.36 -7.46
CA ALA A 35 -12.13 9.74 -7.87
C ALA A 35 -10.68 9.89 -8.37
N MET A 36 -9.70 9.34 -7.65
CA MET A 36 -8.30 9.30 -8.07
C MET A 36 -8.14 8.62 -9.45
N GLY A 37 -8.77 7.46 -9.65
CA GLY A 37 -8.75 6.74 -10.92
C GLY A 37 -9.31 7.55 -12.10
N ALA A 38 -10.35 8.35 -11.87
CA ALA A 38 -10.92 9.25 -12.89
C ALA A 38 -9.94 10.34 -13.36
N PHE A 39 -8.98 10.73 -12.53
CA PHE A 39 -7.88 11.63 -12.87
C PHE A 39 -6.61 10.90 -13.36
N GLY A 40 -6.70 9.60 -13.65
CA GLY A 40 -5.59 8.80 -14.17
C GLY A 40 -4.56 8.38 -13.13
N VAL A 41 -4.87 8.52 -11.84
CA VAL A 41 -4.03 8.01 -10.76
C VAL A 41 -4.18 6.48 -10.69
N GLN A 42 -3.06 5.77 -10.68
CA GLN A 42 -3.00 4.33 -10.59
C GLN A 42 -2.19 3.92 -9.35
N ALA A 43 -2.66 2.89 -8.66
CA ALA A 43 -1.93 2.31 -7.53
C ALA A 43 -0.72 1.50 -8.01
N ILE A 44 0.40 1.65 -7.31
CA ILE A 44 1.57 0.79 -7.40
C ILE A 44 1.48 -0.17 -6.21
N ASN A 45 0.97 -1.37 -6.47
CA ASN A 45 0.78 -2.41 -5.46
C ASN A 45 1.29 -3.75 -6.02
N PRO A 46 2.62 -3.97 -6.01
CA PRO A 46 3.20 -5.20 -6.54
C PRO A 46 2.70 -6.41 -5.76
N ALA A 47 2.48 -7.52 -6.47
CA ALA A 47 2.20 -8.79 -5.81
C ALA A 47 3.43 -9.27 -5.04
N VAL A 48 3.20 -10.16 -4.05
CA VAL A 48 4.29 -10.94 -3.46
C VAL A 48 4.97 -11.72 -4.59
N ASN A 49 6.30 -11.77 -4.57
CA ASN A 49 7.15 -12.33 -5.60
C ASN A 49 7.15 -11.59 -6.95
N ALA A 50 6.72 -10.32 -7.00
CA ALA A 50 6.96 -9.47 -8.16
C ALA A 50 8.39 -8.90 -8.15
N GLU A 51 8.98 -8.70 -9.33
CA GLU A 51 10.30 -8.06 -9.47
C GLU A 51 10.33 -6.68 -8.80
N PHE A 52 11.42 -6.38 -8.10
CA PHE A 52 11.64 -5.07 -7.51
C PHE A 52 12.10 -4.08 -8.59
N ASP A 53 11.28 -3.05 -8.86
CA ASP A 53 11.65 -1.90 -9.68
C ASP A 53 11.99 -0.67 -8.82
N PRO A 54 13.26 -0.22 -8.74
CA PRO A 54 13.66 0.97 -7.99
C PRO A 54 12.98 2.28 -8.42
N ASN A 55 12.43 2.34 -9.65
CA ASN A 55 11.72 3.54 -10.11
C ASN A 55 10.32 3.65 -9.50
N GLN A 56 9.72 2.52 -9.13
CA GLN A 56 8.35 2.43 -8.62
C GLN A 56 8.28 2.01 -7.15
N HIS A 57 9.35 1.42 -6.61
CA HIS A 57 9.41 0.85 -5.29
C HIS A 57 10.54 1.45 -4.45
N GLU A 58 10.29 1.61 -3.15
CA GLU A 58 11.24 2.01 -2.12
C GLU A 58 11.41 0.82 -1.16
N ALA A 59 12.57 0.16 -1.17
CA ALA A 59 12.84 -0.95 -0.27
C ALA A 59 13.15 -0.42 1.15
N LEU A 60 12.35 -0.84 2.14
CA LEU A 60 12.55 -0.45 3.54
C LEU A 60 13.48 -1.40 4.30
N SER A 61 13.40 -2.69 3.98
CA SER A 61 14.16 -3.75 4.63
C SER A 61 14.17 -5.01 3.77
N THR A 62 14.92 -6.01 4.21
CA THR A 62 14.88 -7.37 3.67
C THR A 62 14.08 -8.29 4.59
N LEU A 63 13.28 -9.20 4.01
CA LEU A 63 12.59 -10.26 4.75
C LEU A 63 12.54 -11.52 3.89
N ALA A 64 13.14 -12.59 4.39
CA ALA A 64 13.04 -13.91 3.78
C ALA A 64 11.61 -14.42 3.93
N VAL A 65 10.99 -14.75 2.80
CA VAL A 65 9.67 -15.36 2.72
C VAL A 65 9.78 -16.60 1.84
N GLU A 66 9.27 -17.72 2.32
CA GLU A 66 9.32 -18.98 1.57
C GLU A 66 8.58 -18.85 0.23
N GLY A 67 9.23 -19.27 -0.85
CA GLY A 67 8.66 -19.19 -2.20
C GLY A 67 8.75 -17.81 -2.86
N VAL A 68 9.49 -16.86 -2.28
CA VAL A 68 9.82 -15.57 -2.91
C VAL A 68 11.27 -15.59 -3.41
N GLU A 69 11.45 -15.23 -4.68
CA GLU A 69 12.74 -15.16 -5.35
C GLU A 69 13.63 -14.05 -4.75
N PRO A 70 14.96 -14.23 -4.73
CA PRO A 70 15.89 -13.19 -4.28
C PRO A 70 15.63 -11.86 -4.96
N THR A 71 15.77 -10.76 -4.23
CA THR A 71 15.54 -9.37 -4.72
C THR A 71 14.11 -9.04 -5.13
N HIS A 72 13.15 -9.98 -5.07
CA HIS A 72 11.74 -9.72 -5.36
C HIS A 72 11.02 -9.15 -4.14
N VAL A 73 9.82 -8.59 -4.38
CA VAL A 73 8.97 -8.06 -3.33
C VAL A 73 8.44 -9.19 -2.44
N SER A 74 8.86 -9.20 -1.17
CA SER A 74 8.34 -10.11 -0.13
C SER A 74 7.02 -9.62 0.45
N SER A 75 6.86 -8.30 0.61
CA SER A 75 5.59 -7.71 1.07
C SER A 75 5.50 -6.22 0.73
N VAL A 76 4.27 -5.71 0.67
CA VAL A 76 3.98 -4.29 0.50
C VAL A 76 3.60 -3.69 1.84
N TYR A 77 4.47 -2.84 2.39
CA TYR A 77 4.19 -2.09 3.61
C TYR A 77 3.24 -0.93 3.33
N GLN A 78 3.43 -0.25 2.20
CA GLN A 78 2.58 0.86 1.78
C GLN A 78 2.47 0.95 0.27
N ILE A 79 1.23 0.98 -0.22
CA ILE A 79 0.91 1.16 -1.64
C ILE A 79 1.42 2.53 -2.14
N GLY A 80 2.04 2.52 -3.32
CA GLY A 80 2.45 3.72 -4.05
C GLY A 80 1.39 4.19 -5.04
N TYR A 81 1.63 5.33 -5.69
CA TYR A 81 0.72 5.86 -6.71
C TYR A 81 1.51 6.54 -7.84
N ARG A 82 1.00 6.42 -9.07
CA ARG A 82 1.52 7.10 -10.28
C ARG A 82 0.40 7.76 -11.07
N VAL A 83 0.77 8.72 -11.91
CA VAL A 83 -0.11 9.33 -12.92
C VAL A 83 0.62 9.27 -14.25
N GLY A 84 0.12 8.46 -15.18
CA GLY A 84 0.88 8.08 -16.38
C GLY A 84 2.20 7.42 -15.96
N ASP A 85 3.31 7.92 -16.49
CA ASP A 85 4.66 7.42 -16.18
C ASP A 85 5.30 8.11 -14.96
N ARG A 86 4.65 9.16 -14.43
CA ARG A 86 5.18 9.90 -13.28
C ARG A 86 4.76 9.24 -11.98
N VAL A 87 5.73 8.69 -11.25
CA VAL A 87 5.52 8.22 -9.88
C VAL A 87 5.27 9.42 -8.97
N VAL A 88 4.07 9.48 -8.39
CA VAL A 88 3.70 10.48 -7.38
C VAL A 88 4.29 10.08 -6.04
N ARG A 89 4.29 8.77 -5.77
CA ARG A 89 4.84 8.18 -4.57
C ARG A 89 5.21 6.72 -4.85
N ALA A 90 6.44 6.33 -4.55
CA ALA A 90 6.86 4.94 -4.65
C ALA A 90 6.11 4.06 -3.62
N ALA A 91 5.89 2.79 -3.97
CA ALA A 91 5.39 1.81 -3.02
C ALA A 91 6.52 1.45 -2.05
N LYS A 92 6.26 1.51 -0.75
CA LYS A 92 7.24 1.05 0.25
C LYS A 92 7.08 -0.45 0.42
N VAL A 93 8.14 -1.19 0.14
CA VAL A 93 8.14 -2.65 0.10
C VAL A 93 9.27 -3.21 0.94
N THR A 94 9.15 -4.47 1.27
CA THR A 94 10.26 -5.29 1.80
C THR A 94 10.62 -6.30 0.73
N VAL A 95 11.91 -6.52 0.51
CA VAL A 95 12.42 -7.42 -0.54
C VAL A 95 13.03 -8.68 0.05
N ALA A 96 13.07 -9.77 -0.71
CA ALA A 96 13.76 -10.97 -0.29
C ALA A 96 15.28 -10.72 -0.30
N PRO A 97 16.01 -11.16 0.73
CA PRO A 97 17.46 -11.05 0.75
C PRO A 97 18.06 -11.85 -0.42
N GLU A 98 19.24 -11.42 -0.88
CA GLU A 98 20.04 -12.24 -1.78
C GLU A 98 20.44 -13.55 -1.07
N ALA A 99 20.47 -14.66 -1.80
CA ALA A 99 20.74 -15.99 -1.25
C ALA A 99 22.14 -16.13 -0.59
N ASP A 100 23.01 -15.13 -0.74
CA ASP A 100 24.38 -15.10 -0.20
C ASP A 100 24.56 -14.17 1.03
N ALA A 101 23.49 -13.61 1.59
CA ALA A 101 23.58 -12.66 2.71
C ALA A 101 23.60 -13.29 4.12
N GLU A 102 24.05 -14.55 4.26
CA GLU A 102 24.37 -15.17 5.57
C GLU A 102 25.87 -15.49 5.70
N SER A 103 26.72 -14.48 5.51
CA SER A 103 28.15 -14.57 5.84
C SER A 103 28.72 -13.21 6.24
N GLY A 104 28.22 -12.65 7.35
CA GLY A 104 28.92 -11.53 7.96
C GLY A 104 28.07 -10.63 8.84
N GLU A 105 27.73 -11.11 10.04
CA GLU A 105 27.75 -10.24 11.22
C GLU A 105 28.16 -11.12 12.43
N ALA A 106 29.34 -10.80 12.94
CA ALA A 106 30.00 -11.40 14.10
C ALA A 106 29.61 -10.68 15.39
#